data_AF-A0A936WTV3-F1
#
_entry.id   AF-A0A936WTV3-F1
#
_cell.length_a   1.000
_cell.length_b   1.000
_cell.length_c   1.000
_cell.angle_alpha   90.00
_cell.angle_beta   90.00
_cell.angle_gamma   90.00
#
_symmetry.space_group_name_H-M   'P 1'
#
loop_
_entity.id
_entity.type
_entity.pdbx_description
1 polymer ?
#
loop_
_entity_poly.entity_id
_entity_poly.type
_entity_poly.pdbx_seq_one_letter_code
_entity_poly.pdbx_strand_id
1 'polypeptide(L)'
;MVTRRYLATELSPNYMITDNISAGVYYLYSRGLDNGTTRNTHFVTINSNISNIKLSNNLLFRLMPQFYYLKMDQQDGFYFTSTFVLSKRNFLCHYLLLSTRPSKPKSLPVRILYGMPLLLIHSAINM
;
A
#
# COMPACT_ATOMS: atom_id res chain seq x y z
N MET A 1 12.44 10.23 -25.88
CA MET A 1 11.73 9.89 -24.62
C MET A 1 10.26 9.74 -24.98
N VAL A 2 9.64 8.59 -24.72
CA VAL A 2 8.20 8.40 -24.98
C VAL A 2 7.45 8.76 -23.71
N THR A 3 6.57 9.75 -23.77
CA THR A 3 5.69 10.12 -22.64
C THR A 3 4.60 9.08 -22.51
N ARG A 4 4.37 8.62 -21.27
CA ARG A 4 3.27 7.72 -20.90
C ARG A 4 2.24 8.52 -20.11
N ARG A 5 0.98 8.51 -20.54
CA ARG A 5 -0.13 9.24 -19.93
C ARG A 5 -1.15 8.26 -19.39
N TYR A 6 -1.64 8.55 -18.20
CA TYR A 6 -2.65 7.75 -17.52
C TYR A 6 -3.77 8.65 -17.04
N LEU A 7 -5.01 8.21 -17.23
CA LEU A 7 -6.18 8.79 -16.57
C LEU A 7 -6.47 7.95 -15.33
N ALA A 8 -6.47 8.56 -14.14
CA ALA A 8 -6.66 7.84 -12.89
C ALA A 8 -7.83 8.43 -12.09
N THR A 9 -8.55 7.55 -11.38
CA THR A 9 -9.62 7.89 -10.45
C THR A 9 -9.42 7.11 -9.16
N GLU A 10 -9.53 7.79 -8.03
CA GLU A 10 -9.33 7.20 -6.71
C GLU A 10 -10.53 7.40 -5.78
N LEU A 11 -10.73 6.43 -4.88
CA LEU A 11 -11.72 6.44 -3.83
C LEU A 11 -11.07 5.92 -2.54
N SER A 12 -11.12 6.70 -1.46
CA SER A 12 -10.35 6.41 -0.23
C SER A 12 -11.16 6.61 1.06
N PRO A 13 -12.28 5.89 1.29
CA PRO A 13 -12.99 5.96 2.55
C PRO A 13 -12.12 5.43 3.69
N ASN A 14 -12.11 6.17 4.80
CA ASN A 14 -11.51 5.74 6.05
C ASN A 14 -12.54 5.88 7.17
N TYR A 15 -12.61 4.87 8.03
CA TYR A 15 -13.51 4.83 9.17
C TYR A 15 -12.71 4.62 10.46
N MET A 16 -12.92 5.52 11.42
CA MET A 16 -12.37 5.38 12.76
C MET A 16 -13.30 4.49 13.59
N ILE A 17 -12.80 3.31 13.98
CA ILE A 17 -13.53 2.38 14.84
C ILE A 17 -13.37 2.83 16.30
N THR A 18 -12.17 3.26 16.67
CA THR A 18 -11.84 3.89 17.95
C THR A 18 -10.76 4.96 17.74
N ASP A 19 -10.39 5.69 18.79
CA ASP A 19 -9.29 6.68 18.74
C ASP A 19 -7.93 6.08 18.35
N ASN A 20 -7.78 4.76 18.45
CA ASN A 20 -6.53 4.06 18.16
C ASN A 20 -6.64 3.04 17.03
N ILE A 21 -7.85 2.76 16.55
CA ILE A 21 -8.11 1.77 15.51
C ILE A 21 -8.91 2.42 14.37
N SER A 22 -8.37 2.36 13.17
CA SER A 22 -9.09 2.72 11.94
C SER A 22 -9.00 1.60 10.92
N ALA A 23 -9.98 1.57 10.03
CA ALA A 23 -10.00 0.72 8.85
C ALA A 23 -10.31 1.58 7.64
N GLY A 24 -9.62 1.33 6.53
CA GLY A 24 -9.79 2.07 5.29
C GLY A 24 -9.87 1.14 4.10
N VAL A 25 -10.57 1.61 3.08
CA VAL A 25 -10.54 1.01 1.75
C VAL A 25 -9.96 2.06 0.81
N TYR A 26 -9.09 1.63 -0.10
CA TYR A 26 -8.59 2.48 -1.16
C TYR A 26 -8.74 1.75 -2.49
N TYR A 27 -9.46 2.36 -3.42
CA TYR A 27 -9.61 1.90 -4.78
C TYR A 27 -9.02 2.92 -5.73
N LEU A 28 -8.11 2.45 -6.60
CA LEU A 28 -7.52 3.23 -7.66
C LEU A 28 -7.75 2.48 -8.97
N TYR A 29 -8.42 3.15 -9.89
CA TYR A 29 -8.51 2.73 -11.28
C TYR A 29 -7.66 3.67 -12.12
N SER A 30 -6.81 3.12 -12.99
CA SER A 30 -6.09 3.92 -13.98
C SER A 30 -6.15 3.30 -15.37
N ARG A 31 -6.23 4.16 -16.38
CA ARG A 31 -6.27 3.80 -17.78
C ARG A 31 -5.12 4.45 -18.54
N GLY A 32 -4.28 3.64 -19.18
CA GLY A 32 -3.21 4.11 -20.07
C GLY A 32 -3.78 4.67 -21.38
N LEU A 33 -3.27 5.83 -21.80
CA LEU A 33 -3.71 6.54 -23.02
C LEU A 33 -2.74 6.36 -24.19
N ASP A 34 -1.53 5.88 -23.95
CA ASP A 34 -0.48 5.75 -24.97
C ASP A 34 -0.22 4.28 -25.36
N ASN A 35 0.16 4.05 -26.62
CA ASN A 35 0.49 2.72 -27.12
C ASN A 35 1.72 2.14 -26.40
N GLY A 36 1.61 0.93 -25.86
CA GLY A 36 2.66 0.26 -25.08
C GLY A 36 2.64 0.53 -23.58
N THR A 37 1.63 1.26 -23.08
CA THR A 37 1.36 1.40 -21.64
C THR A 37 0.35 0.36 -21.15
N THR A 38 0.35 0.07 -19.84
CA THR A 38 -0.68 -0.76 -19.22
C THR A 38 -2.04 -0.12 -19.45
N ARG A 39 -2.95 -0.81 -20.13
CA ARG A 39 -4.21 -0.20 -20.56
C ARG A 39 -5.16 -0.01 -19.40
N ASN A 40 -5.26 -0.97 -18.49
CA ASN A 40 -6.14 -0.89 -17.33
C ASN A 40 -5.45 -1.42 -16.08
N THR A 41 -5.45 -0.60 -15.03
CA THR A 41 -5.00 -0.99 -13.70
C THR A 41 -6.16 -0.84 -12.72
N HIS A 42 -6.43 -1.89 -11.97
CA HIS A 42 -7.33 -1.87 -10.82
C HIS A 42 -6.52 -2.22 -9.58
N PHE A 43 -6.48 -1.31 -8.63
CA PHE A 43 -5.86 -1.51 -7.33
C PHE A 43 -6.91 -1.31 -6.26
N VAL A 44 -7.28 -2.39 -5.57
CA VAL A 44 -8.21 -2.34 -4.43
C VAL A 44 -7.43 -2.76 -3.21
N THR A 45 -7.52 -1.99 -2.13
CA THR A 45 -6.89 -2.36 -0.87
C THR A 45 -7.81 -2.11 0.31
N ILE A 46 -7.71 -3.00 1.28
CA ILE A 46 -8.30 -2.86 2.60
C ILE A 46 -7.14 -2.78 3.57
N ASN A 47 -7.11 -1.73 4.38
CA ASN A 47 -6.10 -1.52 5.39
C ASN A 47 -6.74 -1.32 6.76
N SER A 48 -5.96 -1.61 7.79
CA SER A 48 -6.26 -1.21 9.15
C SER A 48 -5.05 -0.48 9.73
N ASN A 49 -5.29 0.37 10.71
CA ASN A 49 -4.24 1.00 11.49
C ASN A 49 -4.60 0.87 12.96
N ILE A 50 -3.81 0.08 13.67
CA ILE A 50 -3.90 -0.14 15.11
C ILE A 50 -2.70 0.55 15.73
N SER A 51 -2.93 1.66 16.39
CA SER A 51 -1.90 2.54 16.91
C SER A 51 -1.91 2.57 18.44
N ASN A 52 -0.87 3.18 19.02
CA ASN A 52 -0.77 3.43 20.45
C ASN A 52 -0.80 2.16 21.34
N ILE A 53 -0.36 1.02 20.79
CA ILE A 53 -0.22 -0.22 21.56
C ILE A 53 0.96 -0.03 22.50
N LYS A 54 0.71 0.03 23.81
CA LYS A 54 1.74 0.20 24.84
C LYS A 54 2.41 -1.15 25.11
N LEU A 55 3.67 -1.29 24.69
CA LEU A 55 4.49 -2.46 25.04
C LEU A 55 5.23 -2.26 26.38
N SER A 56 5.56 -1.00 26.71
CA SER A 56 6.17 -0.59 27.97
C SER A 56 5.89 0.91 28.20
N ASN A 57 6.23 1.45 29.36
CA ASN A 57 6.02 2.86 29.72
C ASN A 57 6.60 3.84 28.69
N ASN A 58 7.69 3.44 28.03
CA ASN A 58 8.39 4.27 27.04
C ASN A 58 8.35 3.65 25.63
N LEU A 59 7.58 2.58 25.38
CA LEU A 59 7.60 1.88 24.10
C LEU A 59 6.20 1.76 23.52
N LEU A 60 6.00 2.41 22.38
CA LEU A 60 4.76 2.41 21.61
C LEU A 60 4.93 1.59 20.34
N PHE A 61 3.90 0.85 20.01
CA PHE A 61 3.83 0.03 18.83
C PHE A 61 2.61 0.41 18.00
N ARG A 62 2.79 0.35 16.68
CA ARG A 62 1.73 0.53 15.69
C ARG A 62 1.82 -0.59 14.66
N LEU A 63 0.67 -1.16 14.35
CA LEU A 63 0.48 -2.22 13.38
C LEU A 63 -0.44 -1.72 12.28
N MET A 64 0.00 -1.84 11.03
CA MET A 64 -0.77 -1.42 9.86
C MET A 64 -0.80 -2.56 8.84
N PRO A 65 -1.72 -3.54 9.00
CA PRO A 65 -1.91 -4.58 8.02
C PRO A 65 -2.72 -4.05 6.85
N GLN A 66 -2.40 -4.54 5.66
CA GLN A 66 -3.04 -4.15 4.42
C GLN A 66 -3.09 -5.35 3.46
N PHE A 67 -4.29 -5.64 2.98
CA PHE A 67 -4.52 -6.61 1.92
C PHE A 67 -4.86 -5.84 0.66
N TYR A 68 -4.29 -6.24 -0.49
CA TYR A 68 -4.63 -5.60 -1.75
C TYR A 68 -4.72 -6.60 -2.90
N TYR A 69 -5.64 -6.30 -3.81
CA TYR A 69 -5.76 -6.93 -5.11
C TYR A 69 -5.27 -5.93 -6.16
N LEU A 70 -4.33 -6.38 -6.99
CA LEU A 70 -3.81 -5.60 -8.10
C LEU A 70 -4.05 -6.38 -9.38
N LYS A 71 -4.71 -5.73 -10.34
CA LYS A 71 -4.90 -6.23 -11.70
C LYS A 71 -4.36 -5.20 -12.69
N MET A 72 -3.46 -5.64 -13.56
CA MET A 72 -2.85 -4.87 -14.64
C MET A 72 -3.04 -5.66 -15.95
N ASP A 73 -3.97 -5.20 -16.79
CA ASP A 73 -4.38 -5.87 -18.02
C ASP A 73 -4.74 -7.36 -17.80
N GLN A 74 -3.89 -8.28 -18.27
CA GLN A 74 -4.09 -9.74 -18.15
C GLN A 74 -3.47 -10.35 -16.89
N GLN A 75 -2.70 -9.56 -16.12
CA GLN A 75 -2.01 -10.03 -14.92
C GLN A 75 -2.76 -9.55 -13.68
N ASP A 76 -2.99 -10.45 -12.73
CA ASP A 76 -3.59 -10.10 -11.45
C ASP A 76 -2.96 -10.86 -10.28
N GLY A 77 -3.12 -10.30 -9.09
CA GLY A 77 -2.53 -10.86 -7.88
C GLY A 77 -3.15 -10.32 -6.61
N PHE A 78 -3.21 -11.18 -5.61
CA PHE A 78 -3.51 -10.80 -4.23
C PHE A 78 -2.22 -10.73 -3.43
N TYR A 79 -2.14 -9.69 -2.62
CA TYR A 79 -0.97 -9.37 -1.85
C TYR A 79 -1.38 -9.01 -0.44
N PHE A 80 -0.52 -9.39 0.49
CA PHE A 80 -0.61 -8.98 1.87
C PHE A 80 0.64 -8.20 2.23
N THR A 81 0.46 -7.06 2.87
CA THR A 81 1.53 -6.33 3.51
C THR A 81 1.16 -6.01 4.95
N SER A 82 2.15 -6.03 5.82
CA SER A 82 2.00 -5.56 7.19
C SER A 82 3.18 -4.69 7.53
N THR A 83 2.86 -3.50 8.01
CA THR A 83 3.85 -2.54 8.47
C THR A 83 3.83 -2.51 9.99
N PHE A 84 5.00 -2.70 10.58
CA PHE A 84 5.21 -2.65 12.02
C PHE A 84 6.09 -1.46 12.35
N VAL A 85 5.62 -0.68 13.32
CA VAL A 85 6.27 0.54 13.76
C VAL A 85 6.53 0.41 15.24
N LEU A 86 7.79 0.52 15.63
CA LEU A 86 8.21 0.60 17.02
C LEU A 86 8.78 1.99 17.30
N SER A 87 8.23 2.67 18.31
CA SER A 87 8.59 4.03 18.69
C SER A 87 8.89 4.11 20.19
N LYS A 88 10.02 4.73 20.55
CA LYS A 88 10.38 4.93 21.96
C LYS A 88 10.09 6.37 22.39
N ARG A 89 9.32 6.55 23.47
CA ARG A 89 9.06 7.86 24.08
C ARG A 89 10.41 8.42 24.59
N ASN A 90 10.72 9.67 24.24
CA ASN A 90 11.95 10.39 24.57
C ASN A 90 13.23 9.96 23.80
N PHE A 91 13.11 9.22 22.70
CA PHE A 91 14.24 8.93 21.80
C PHE A 91 13.79 8.97 20.34
N LEU A 92 14.50 9.71 19.48
CA LEU A 92 14.14 9.97 18.08
C LEU A 92 14.41 8.77 17.13
N CYS A 93 14.25 7.52 17.59
CA CYS A 93 14.37 6.36 16.71
C CYS A 93 13.02 5.71 16.46
N HIS A 94 12.72 5.56 15.18
CA HIS A 94 11.56 4.86 14.65
C HIS A 94 12.07 3.69 13.80
N TYR A 95 11.67 2.46 14.15
CA TYR A 95 12.00 1.30 13.34
C TYR A 95 10.77 0.87 12.55
N LEU A 96 10.91 0.81 11.23
CA LEU A 96 9.87 0.45 10.28
C LEU A 96 10.21 -0.90 9.65
N LEU A 97 9.41 -1.92 9.94
CA LEU A 97 9.48 -3.20 9.24
C LEU A 97 8.31 -3.33 8.28
N LEU A 98 8.64 -3.57 7.01
CA LEU A 98 7.69 -3.85 5.95
C LEU A 98 7.83 -5.32 5.57
N SER A 99 6.75 -6.09 5.73
CA SER A 99 6.65 -7.43 5.16
C SER A 99 5.63 -7.43 4.04
N THR A 100 5.99 -7.95 2.87
CA THR A 100 5.10 -8.14 1.73
C THR A 100 5.16 -9.60 1.31
N ARG A 101 4.03 -10.28 1.24
CA ARG A 101 3.96 -11.65 0.72
C ARG A 101 2.89 -11.75 -0.37
N PRO A 102 3.23 -12.22 -1.58
CA PRO A 102 2.23 -12.58 -2.59
C PRO A 102 1.52 -13.86 -2.16
N SER A 103 0.21 -13.95 -2.36
CA SER A 103 -0.55 -15.17 -2.02
C SER A 103 -0.51 -16.24 -3.12
N LYS A 104 -0.16 -15.87 -4.36
CA LYS A 104 0.09 -16.80 -5.48
C LYS A 104 1.50 -16.61 -6.05
N PRO A 105 2.22 -17.69 -6.42
CA PRO A 105 3.50 -17.55 -7.09
C PRO A 105 3.31 -17.18 -8.57
N LYS A 106 3.89 -16.04 -8.96
CA LYS A 106 4.34 -15.66 -10.33
C LYS A 106 3.32 -14.95 -11.26
N SER A 107 3.64 -13.69 -11.60
CA SER A 107 3.77 -13.18 -13.00
C SER A 107 4.06 -11.67 -13.07
N LEU A 108 3.80 -10.90 -12.01
CA LEU A 108 4.13 -9.47 -11.99
C LEU A 108 5.63 -9.26 -11.70
N PRO A 109 6.34 -8.39 -12.42
CA PRO A 109 7.76 -8.12 -12.18
C PRO A 109 7.95 -7.62 -10.75
N VAL A 110 8.59 -8.45 -9.93
CA VAL A 110 8.77 -8.33 -8.46
C VAL A 110 9.65 -7.13 -8.06
N ARG A 111 10.04 -6.27 -9.01
CA ARG A 111 10.98 -5.15 -8.79
C ARG A 111 10.33 -3.87 -8.25
N ILE A 112 9.00 -3.79 -8.19
CA ILE A 112 8.27 -2.57 -7.75
C ILE A 112 7.71 -2.71 -6.32
N LEU A 113 7.68 -3.91 -5.75
CA LEU A 113 6.81 -4.19 -4.59
C LEU A 113 7.46 -4.06 -3.21
N TYR A 114 8.78 -3.88 -3.12
CA TYR A 114 9.46 -3.77 -1.82
C TYR A 114 9.39 -2.32 -1.31
N GLY A 115 8.44 -2.08 -0.40
CA GLY A 115 8.49 -0.92 0.50
C GLY A 115 7.94 0.40 -0.03
N MET A 116 6.91 0.39 -0.88
CA MET A 116 6.28 1.65 -1.32
C MET A 116 5.21 2.12 -0.31
N PRO A 117 5.44 3.20 0.47
CA PRO A 117 4.34 3.90 1.12
C PRO A 117 3.40 4.48 0.04
N LEU A 118 2.12 4.64 0.42
CA LEU A 118 1.00 5.15 -0.38
C LEU A 118 1.34 6.36 -1.28
N LEU A 119 2.31 7.18 -0.87
CA LEU A 119 2.80 8.35 -1.61
C LEU A 119 3.45 8.03 -2.97
N LEU A 120 3.88 6.80 -3.21
CA LEU A 120 4.64 6.41 -4.41
C LEU A 120 3.84 5.59 -5.43
N ILE A 121 2.56 5.28 -5.19
CA ILE A 121 1.69 4.70 -6.23
C ILE A 121 1.56 5.68 -7.42
N HIS A 122 1.56 6.99 -7.14
CA HIS A 122 1.68 8.04 -8.15
C HIS A 122 2.99 7.96 -8.99
N SER A 123 4.07 7.41 -8.42
CA SER A 123 5.35 7.24 -9.14
C SER A 123 5.43 5.92 -9.89
N ALA A 124 4.79 4.86 -9.40
CA ALA A 124 4.76 3.55 -10.08
C ALA A 124 3.94 3.59 -11.37
N ILE A 125 2.96 4.50 -11.46
CA ILE A 125 2.15 4.72 -12.66
C ILE A 125 2.93 5.55 -13.70
N ASN A 126 3.92 6.35 -13.30
CA ASN A 126 4.69 7.24 -14.18
C ASN A 126 6.03 6.64 -14.70
N MET A 127 6.32 5.35 -14.46
CA MET A 127 7.51 4.65 -14.98
C MET A 127 7.24 3.76 -16.19
#